data_AF-A0A0F9B1W7-F1
#
_entry.id   AF-A0A0F9B1W7-F1
#
_cell.length_a   1.000
_cell.length_b   1.000
_cell.length_c   1.000
_cell.angle_alpha   90.00
_cell.angle_beta   90.00
_cell.angle_gamma   90.00
#
_symmetry.space_group_name_H-M   'P 1'
#
loop_
_entity.id
_entity.type
_entity.pdbx_description
1 polymer ?
#
loop_
_entity_poly.entity_id
_entity_poly.type
_entity_poly.pdbx_seq_one_letter_code
_entity_poly.pdbx_strand_id
1 'polypeptide(L)'
;LFHDEKALFGVVHPWHYNSYGPFESNKRSTAYVPKEKQLGLKYIQGFFWGGETNETLKMINLLSENVEKDIENEIIAVWHDESHLNYYSSINSDNFNYLSPSFAFPDNLNEDFDSKNVCFGKKLIHINENSVDTLGHESYA
;
A
#
# COMPACT_ATOMS: atom_id res chain seq x y z
N LEU A 1 -19.03 0.96 2.68
CA LEU A 1 -17.59 0.88 3.07
C LEU A 1 -17.01 -0.41 2.53
N PHE A 2 -17.69 -1.52 2.80
CA PHE A 2 -17.49 -2.79 2.11
C PHE A 2 -18.67 -3.05 1.17
N HIS A 3 -18.32 -3.57 0.02
CA HIS A 3 -19.19 -4.10 -1.02
C HIS A 3 -19.05 -5.62 -0.96
N ASP A 4 -20.16 -6.34 -0.72
CA ASP A 4 -20.14 -7.78 -0.48
C ASP A 4 -19.67 -8.58 -1.70
N GLU A 5 -19.75 -7.99 -2.89
CA GLU A 5 -19.22 -8.56 -4.14
C GLU A 5 -17.69 -8.49 -4.27
N LYS A 6 -17.01 -7.78 -3.36
CA LYS A 6 -15.56 -7.57 -3.39
C LYS A 6 -14.90 -8.29 -2.22
N ALA A 7 -14.11 -9.30 -2.55
CA ALA A 7 -13.53 -10.19 -1.56
C ALA A 7 -12.34 -9.57 -0.79
N LEU A 8 -11.69 -8.55 -1.34
CA LEU A 8 -10.49 -7.95 -0.77
C LEU A 8 -10.73 -6.49 -0.38
N PHE A 9 -9.86 -5.97 0.49
CA PHE A 9 -9.78 -4.56 0.82
C PHE A 9 -8.34 -4.10 1.01
N GLY A 10 -8.12 -2.82 0.79
CA GLY A 10 -6.88 -2.12 1.12
C GLY A 10 -7.17 -0.67 1.48
N VAL A 11 -6.40 -0.11 2.43
CA VAL A 11 -6.51 1.30 2.78
C VAL A 11 -5.72 2.14 1.81
N VAL A 12 -6.37 3.14 1.20
CA VAL A 12 -5.68 4.10 0.32
C VAL A 12 -4.64 4.88 1.12
N HIS A 13 -3.42 4.98 0.60
CA HIS A 13 -2.32 5.66 1.28
C HIS A 13 -2.66 7.17 1.44
N PRO A 14 -2.52 7.77 2.63
CA PRO A 14 -2.93 9.15 2.89
C PRO A 14 -2.32 10.17 1.91
N TRP A 15 -1.01 10.10 1.64
CA TRP A 15 -0.30 11.00 0.71
C TRP A 15 -0.73 10.84 -0.76
N HIS A 16 -1.38 9.73 -1.11
CA HIS A 16 -1.78 9.39 -2.48
C HIS A 16 -3.30 9.31 -2.67
N TYR A 17 -4.07 9.84 -1.71
CA TYR A 17 -5.53 9.80 -1.77
C TYR A 17 -6.12 10.56 -2.98
N ASN A 18 -5.52 11.71 -3.30
CA ASN A 18 -5.92 12.60 -4.40
C ASN A 18 -4.82 12.78 -5.47
N SER A 19 -3.84 11.89 -5.51
CA SER A 19 -2.69 11.95 -6.42
C SER A 19 -2.30 10.55 -6.90
N TYR A 20 -1.35 10.46 -7.83
CA TYR A 20 -0.78 9.17 -8.21
C TYR A 20 0.10 8.63 -7.09
N GLY A 21 0.03 7.32 -6.89
CA GLY A 21 0.97 6.62 -6.02
C GLY A 21 2.31 6.34 -6.71
N PRO A 22 3.36 6.06 -5.93
CA PRO A 22 4.69 5.75 -6.43
C PRO A 22 4.78 4.27 -6.86
N PHE A 23 3.97 3.89 -7.85
CA PHE A 23 4.04 2.54 -8.43
C PHE A 23 5.43 2.23 -9.00
N GLU A 24 5.83 0.96 -8.93
CA GLU A 24 7.09 0.49 -9.50
C GLU A 24 7.18 0.79 -11.01
N SER A 25 8.32 1.33 -11.43
CA SER A 25 8.57 1.84 -12.78
C SER A 25 9.64 1.05 -13.54
N ASN A 26 10.43 0.22 -12.85
CA ASN A 26 11.38 -0.71 -13.42
C ASN A 26 10.65 -1.85 -14.11
N LYS A 27 10.65 -1.84 -15.45
CA LYS A 27 10.00 -2.87 -16.29
C LYS A 27 10.50 -4.30 -16.07
N ARG A 28 11.64 -4.49 -15.41
CA ARG A 28 12.16 -5.82 -15.05
C ARG A 28 11.58 -6.36 -13.74
N SER A 29 10.99 -5.51 -12.90
CA SER A 29 10.33 -5.93 -11.67
C SER A 29 8.97 -6.54 -11.98
N THR A 30 8.62 -7.60 -11.26
CA THR A 30 7.28 -8.19 -11.25
C THR A 30 6.23 -7.27 -10.63
N ALA A 31 6.62 -6.22 -9.90
CA ALA A 31 5.72 -5.18 -9.38
C ALA A 31 5.42 -4.05 -10.39
N TYR A 32 6.00 -4.07 -11.59
CA TYR A 32 5.86 -2.98 -12.55
C TYR A 32 4.41 -2.69 -12.96
N VAL A 33 3.97 -1.44 -12.83
CA VAL A 33 2.67 -0.97 -13.33
C VAL A 33 2.89 0.08 -14.42
N PRO A 34 2.49 -0.19 -15.69
CA PRO A 34 2.63 0.77 -16.78
C PRO A 34 1.90 2.08 -16.51
N LYS A 35 2.54 3.23 -16.80
CA LYS A 35 2.00 4.57 -16.51
C LYS A 35 0.63 4.80 -17.12
N GLU A 36 0.41 4.31 -18.34
CA GLU A 36 -0.86 4.39 -19.06
C GLU A 36 -2.00 3.61 -18.38
N LYS A 37 -1.67 2.63 -17.52
CA LYS A 37 -2.64 1.85 -16.73
C LYS A 37 -2.85 2.41 -15.33
N GLN A 38 -2.06 3.39 -14.90
CA GLN A 38 -2.17 3.97 -13.54
C GLN A 38 -3.34 4.95 -13.40
N LEU A 39 -3.86 5.48 -14.51
CA LEU A 39 -4.99 6.40 -14.47
C LEU A 39 -6.24 5.72 -13.87
N GLY A 40 -6.74 6.29 -12.78
CA GLY A 40 -7.92 5.76 -12.07
C GLY A 40 -7.62 4.69 -11.03
N LEU A 41 -6.38 4.21 -10.93
CA LEU A 41 -5.98 3.29 -9.86
C LEU A 41 -5.90 4.01 -8.51
N LYS A 42 -6.16 3.26 -7.44
CA LYS A 42 -5.92 3.68 -6.07
C LYS A 42 -4.62 3.05 -5.59
N TYR A 43 -3.79 3.86 -4.94
CA TYR A 43 -2.57 3.37 -4.32
C TYR A 43 -2.85 3.06 -2.86
N ILE A 44 -2.69 1.80 -2.47
CA ILE A 44 -2.97 1.30 -1.12
C ILE A 44 -1.68 1.15 -0.32
N GLN A 45 -1.76 1.35 0.99
CA GLN A 45 -0.61 1.20 1.88
C GLN A 45 -0.44 -0.25 2.36
N GLY A 46 0.80 -0.65 2.62
CA GLY A 46 1.16 -2.01 3.06
C GLY A 46 0.65 -2.37 4.46
N PHE A 47 0.25 -1.38 5.27
CA PHE A 47 -0.09 -1.57 6.68
C PHE A 47 -1.42 -2.31 6.92
N PHE A 48 -2.49 -1.96 6.19
CA PHE A 48 -3.81 -2.52 6.45
C PHE A 48 -4.58 -2.86 5.18
N TRP A 49 -4.70 -4.16 4.97
CA TRP A 49 -5.38 -4.82 3.86
C TRP A 49 -5.81 -6.22 4.31
N GLY A 50 -6.65 -6.88 3.53
CA GLY A 50 -7.12 -8.23 3.82
C GLY A 50 -8.37 -8.56 3.04
N GLY A 51 -9.15 -9.53 3.53
CA GLY A 51 -10.38 -9.93 2.88
C GLY A 51 -10.81 -11.34 3.22
N GLU A 52 -11.55 -11.97 2.31
CA GLU A 52 -11.87 -13.39 2.38
C GLU A 52 -10.58 -14.22 2.44
N THR A 53 -10.55 -15.23 3.30
CA THR A 53 -9.35 -16.03 3.57
C THR A 53 -8.74 -16.62 2.30
N ASN A 54 -9.54 -17.20 1.42
CA ASN A 54 -9.04 -17.84 0.20
C ASN A 54 -8.41 -16.82 -0.76
N GLU A 55 -9.07 -15.68 -0.98
CA GLU A 55 -8.56 -14.63 -1.86
C GLU A 55 -7.32 -13.94 -1.27
N THR A 56 -7.29 -13.76 0.04
CA THR A 56 -6.13 -13.21 0.75
C THR A 56 -4.92 -14.12 0.64
N LEU A 57 -5.10 -15.44 0.84
CA LEU A 57 -4.01 -16.42 0.70
C LEU A 57 -3.49 -16.48 -0.74
N LYS A 58 -4.38 -16.43 -1.74
CA LYS A 58 -3.98 -16.35 -3.15
C LYS A 58 -3.13 -15.12 -3.42
N MET A 59 -3.53 -13.97 -2.89
CA MET A 59 -2.76 -12.73 -3.01
C MET A 59 -1.38 -12.88 -2.38
N ILE A 60 -1.30 -13.29 -1.10
CA ILE A 60 -0.04 -13.44 -0.37
C ILE A 60 0.93 -14.37 -1.09
N ASN A 61 0.45 -15.53 -1.57
CA ASN A 61 1.30 -16.47 -2.29
C ASN A 61 1.89 -15.85 -3.56
N LEU A 62 1.08 -15.14 -4.35
CA LEU A 62 1.57 -14.45 -5.55
C LEU A 62 2.56 -13.32 -5.20
N LEU A 63 2.31 -12.56 -4.14
CA LEU A 63 3.25 -11.53 -3.68
C LEU A 63 4.59 -12.15 -3.29
N SER A 64 4.59 -13.25 -2.54
CA SER A 64 5.80 -13.97 -2.15
C SER A 64 6.59 -14.46 -3.36
N GLU A 65 5.92 -15.12 -4.31
CA GLU A 65 6.56 -15.59 -5.55
C GLU A 65 7.16 -14.44 -6.38
N ASN A 66 6.48 -13.29 -6.42
CA ASN A 66 6.95 -12.12 -7.14
C ASN A 66 8.19 -11.49 -6.48
N VAL A 67 8.21 -11.41 -5.15
CA VAL A 67 9.38 -10.97 -4.39
C VAL A 67 10.58 -11.90 -4.64
N GLU A 68 10.38 -13.22 -4.58
CA GLU A 68 11.43 -14.19 -4.87
C GLU A 68 11.99 -14.04 -6.29
N LYS A 69 11.11 -13.88 -7.30
CA LYS A 69 11.51 -13.63 -8.69
C LYS A 69 12.28 -12.32 -8.85
N ASP A 70 11.89 -11.26 -8.17
CA ASP A 70 12.61 -9.99 -8.23
C ASP A 70 14.01 -10.13 -7.62
N ILE A 71 14.13 -10.82 -6.47
CA ILE A 71 15.41 -11.13 -5.83
C ILE A 71 16.31 -11.94 -6.76
N GLU A 72 15.80 -12.99 -7.41
CA GLU A 72 16.54 -13.80 -8.39
C GLU A 72 17.07 -12.96 -9.57
N ASN A 73 16.36 -11.88 -9.92
CA ASN A 73 16.74 -10.94 -10.99
C ASN A 73 17.57 -9.74 -10.49
N GLU A 74 18.03 -9.78 -9.24
CA GLU A 74 18.79 -8.71 -8.57
C GLU A 74 18.01 -7.38 -8.51
N ILE A 75 16.72 -7.46 -8.22
CA ILE A 75 15.80 -6.33 -8.14
C ILE A 75 15.17 -6.29 -6.75
N ILE A 76 15.10 -5.10 -6.17
CA ILE A 76 14.25 -4.79 -5.01
C ILE A 76 13.27 -3.73 -5.48
N ALA A 77 11.98 -4.01 -5.34
CA ALA A 77 10.94 -3.07 -5.71
C ALA A 77 11.00 -1.81 -4.83
N VAL A 78 10.67 -0.64 -5.40
CA VAL A 78 10.88 0.69 -4.79
C VAL A 78 10.26 0.86 -3.40
N TRP A 79 9.12 0.22 -3.16
CA TRP A 79 8.44 0.17 -1.85
C TRP A 79 8.23 -1.27 -1.39
N HIS A 80 9.22 -2.13 -1.61
CA HIS A 80 9.24 -3.51 -1.13
C HIS A 80 7.92 -4.26 -1.42
N ASP A 81 7.30 -4.87 -0.41
CA ASP A 81 6.03 -5.59 -0.50
C ASP A 81 4.84 -4.71 -0.91
N GLU A 82 4.81 -3.43 -0.51
CA GLU A 82 3.77 -2.48 -0.91
C GLU A 82 3.74 -2.28 -2.43
N SER A 83 4.88 -2.34 -3.11
CA SER A 83 4.94 -2.29 -4.58
C SER A 83 4.26 -3.51 -5.22
N HIS A 84 4.54 -4.71 -4.72
CA HIS A 84 3.90 -5.93 -5.24
C HIS A 84 2.40 -5.95 -4.90
N LEU A 85 2.01 -5.48 -3.71
CA LEU A 85 0.60 -5.34 -3.31
C LEU A 85 -0.16 -4.41 -4.27
N ASN A 86 0.42 -3.27 -4.61
CA ASN A 86 -0.19 -2.32 -5.56
C ASN A 86 -0.23 -2.86 -6.99
N TYR A 87 0.76 -3.66 -7.41
CA TYR A 87 0.66 -4.43 -8.65
C TYR A 87 -0.54 -5.38 -8.62
N TYR A 88 -0.70 -6.18 -7.56
CA TYR A 88 -1.82 -7.11 -7.43
C TYR A 88 -3.17 -6.37 -7.45
N SER A 89 -3.28 -5.28 -6.70
CA SER A 89 -4.48 -4.44 -6.68
C SER A 89 -4.78 -3.82 -8.05
N SER A 90 -3.75 -3.50 -8.85
CA SER A 90 -3.95 -2.90 -10.17
C SER A 90 -4.61 -3.85 -11.18
N ILE A 91 -4.27 -5.14 -11.12
CA ILE A 91 -4.80 -6.16 -12.03
C ILE A 91 -6.08 -6.84 -11.50
N ASN A 92 -6.42 -6.62 -10.22
CA ASN A 92 -7.61 -7.17 -9.56
C ASN A 92 -8.52 -6.06 -8.99
N SER A 93 -8.49 -4.86 -9.56
CA SER A 93 -9.07 -3.65 -8.95
C SER A 93 -10.57 -3.75 -8.66
N ASP A 94 -11.30 -4.52 -9.45
CA ASP A 94 -12.74 -4.77 -9.28
C ASP A 94 -13.05 -5.60 -8.02
N ASN A 95 -12.09 -6.39 -7.54
CA ASN A 95 -12.23 -7.24 -6.34
C ASN A 95 -11.86 -6.51 -5.03
N PHE A 96 -11.46 -5.23 -5.11
CA PHE A 96 -10.99 -4.45 -3.96
C PHE A 96 -11.99 -3.40 -3.47
N ASN A 97 -12.26 -3.45 -2.18
CA ASN A 97 -12.79 -2.34 -1.40
C ASN A 97 -11.64 -1.38 -1.03
N TYR A 98 -11.65 -0.18 -1.58
CA TYR A 98 -10.67 0.85 -1.24
C TYR A 98 -11.16 1.67 -0.05
N LEU A 99 -10.54 1.46 1.11
CA LEU A 99 -10.91 2.12 2.34
C LEU A 99 -10.26 3.50 2.45
N SER A 100 -10.95 4.41 3.15
CA SER A 100 -10.44 5.74 3.46
C SER A 100 -9.16 5.65 4.33
N PRO A 101 -8.20 6.58 4.15
CA PRO A 101 -7.03 6.74 5.04
C PRO A 101 -7.35 6.78 6.54
N SER A 102 -8.59 7.12 6.93
CA SER A 102 -9.06 7.05 8.33
C SER A 102 -8.84 5.68 9.01
N PHE A 103 -8.75 4.59 8.24
CA PHE A 103 -8.60 3.23 8.75
C PHE A 103 -7.14 2.77 8.90
N ALA A 104 -6.17 3.59 8.53
CA ALA A 104 -4.77 3.41 8.86
C ALA A 104 -4.07 4.76 8.65
N PHE A 105 -4.17 5.60 9.68
CA PHE A 105 -3.66 6.96 9.65
C PHE A 105 -2.31 7.03 10.39
N PRO A 106 -1.21 7.47 9.76
CA PRO A 106 0.06 7.64 10.44
C PRO A 106 -0.01 8.63 11.61
N ASP A 107 0.71 8.34 12.69
CA ASP A 107 0.75 9.12 13.93
C ASP A 107 1.39 10.51 13.78
N ASN A 108 2.39 10.63 12.92
CA ASN A 108 3.11 11.88 12.65
C ASN A 108 2.47 12.74 11.56
N LEU A 109 1.40 12.25 10.92
CA LEU A 109 0.56 13.08 10.08
C LEU A 109 -0.28 14.00 10.98
N ASN A 110 0.05 15.28 10.98
CA ASN A 110 -0.84 16.28 11.58
C ASN A 110 -2.19 16.26 10.85
N GLU A 111 -3.27 16.64 11.54
CA GLU A 111 -4.61 16.75 10.93
C GLU A 111 -4.62 17.74 9.75
N ASP A 112 -3.63 18.63 9.73
CA ASP A 112 -3.37 19.63 8.69
C ASP A 112 -2.52 19.11 7.52
N PHE A 113 -2.31 17.80 7.37
CA PHE A 113 -1.51 17.26 6.27
C PHE A 113 -2.21 17.42 4.91
N ASP A 114 -1.95 18.61 4.38
CA ASP A 114 -1.87 19.09 3.01
C ASP A 114 -3.17 19.49 2.27
N SER A 115 -3.41 20.81 2.32
CA SER A 115 -3.93 21.72 1.28
C SER A 115 -5.26 21.47 0.58
N LYS A 116 -6.04 20.42 0.89
CA LYS A 116 -7.34 20.16 0.24
C LYS A 116 -8.49 19.69 1.15
N ASN A 117 -8.58 20.16 2.39
CA ASN A 117 -9.78 20.04 3.25
C ASN A 117 -10.28 18.59 3.51
N VAL A 118 -9.42 17.57 3.52
CA VAL A 118 -9.87 16.20 3.85
C VAL A 118 -9.43 15.84 5.28
N CYS A 119 -10.29 16.17 6.24
CA CYS A 119 -10.18 15.63 7.59
C CYS A 119 -10.66 14.19 7.58
N PHE A 120 -9.73 13.23 7.62
CA PHE A 120 -10.06 11.84 7.87
C PHE A 120 -10.34 11.69 9.35
N GLY A 121 -11.61 11.53 9.74
CA GLY A 121 -11.94 11.19 11.13
C GLY A 121 -11.21 9.90 11.52
N LYS A 122 -10.10 10.01 12.25
CA LYS A 122 -9.15 8.92 12.53
C LYS A 122 -9.87 7.79 13.25
N LYS A 123 -9.75 6.56 12.72
CA LYS A 123 -10.34 5.35 13.31
C LYS A 123 -9.27 4.40 13.82
N LEU A 124 -8.15 4.32 13.10
CA LEU A 124 -6.97 3.55 13.48
C LEU A 124 -5.74 4.38 13.17
N ILE A 125 -4.85 4.47 14.15
CA ILE A 125 -3.58 5.20 14.04
C ILE A 125 -2.45 4.17 14.07
N HIS A 126 -1.48 4.29 13.16
CA HIS A 126 -0.27 3.47 13.18
C HIS A 126 0.98 4.34 13.34
N ILE A 127 2.00 3.77 13.95
CA ILE A 127 3.30 4.40 14.10
C ILE A 127 3.91 4.55 12.70
N ASN A 128 4.43 5.72 12.37
CA ASN A 128 5.14 5.92 11.11
C ASN A 128 6.38 5.01 11.05
N GLU A 129 6.65 4.40 9.89
CA GLU A 129 7.82 3.55 9.69
C GLU A 129 9.14 4.27 10.05
N ASN A 130 9.24 5.57 9.78
CA ASN A 130 10.41 6.39 10.09
C ASN A 130 10.50 6.85 11.55
N SER A 131 9.47 6.65 12.38
CA SER A 131 9.53 7.02 13.80
C SER A 131 10.14 5.93 14.69
N VAL A 132 10.45 4.76 14.12
CA VAL A 132 11.14 3.67 14.82
C VAL A 132 12.66 3.94 14.93
N ASP A 133 13.24 4.64 13.95
CA ASP A 133 14.67 4.98 13.92
C ASP A 133 15.10 5.96 15.03
N THR A 134 14.16 6.73 15.59
CA THR A 134 14.45 7.68 16.69
C THR A 134 14.44 7.01 18.07
N LEU A 135 13.98 5.76 18.19
CA LEU A 135 13.93 5.01 19.45
C LEU A 135 15.06 3.97 19.58
N GLY A 136 15.88 3.76 18.54
CA GLY A 136 16.92 2.72 18.48
C GLY A 136 18.38 3.19 18.60
N HIS A 137 18.65 4.50 18.69
CA HIS A 137 20.01 5.05 18.69
C HIS A 137 20.48 5.62 20.05
N GLU A 138 19.88 5.20 21.17
CA GLU A 138 20.45 5.40 22.51
C GLU A 138 20.92 4.08 23.12
N SER A 139 22.05 3.57 22.64
CA SER A 139 23.07 2.83 23.42
C SER A 139 24.01 2.13 22.44
N TYR A 140 25.16 2.74 22.18
CA TYR A 140 26.48 2.12 21.98
C TYR A 140 27.45 3.23 21.57
N ALA A 141 27.93 3.97 22.57
CA ALA A 141 29.19 4.69 22.58
C ALA A 141 29.74 4.61 24.01
#